data_AF-A0A434R6F0-F1
#
_entry.id   AF-A0A434R6F0-F1
#
_cell.length_a   1.000
_cell.length_b   1.000
_cell.length_c   1.000
_cell.angle_alpha   90.00
_cell.angle_beta   90.00
_cell.angle_gamma   90.00
#
_symmetry.space_group_name_H-M   'P 1'
#
loop_
_entity.id
_entity.type
_entity.pdbx_description
1 polymer ?
#
loop_
_entity_poly.entity_id
_entity_poly.type
_entity_poly.pdbx_seq_one_letter_code
_entity_poly.pdbx_strand_id
1 'polypeptide(L)'
;TSSRLAAARAAADIADDETAAVIRRERDEAWLNHRADLKAETADAFAAALAKDDRVGAGRLAHAGELADLRAIKQKAAEIEAAAEHVSCQLTGVAERAEMASAEIKRMAGALLEDCQAQPIDLLIALLEERLSARADALAAWDDIMLAGARIERATAERERIHLGLASALRSVGIPLEADETVQAMVVAADLFLDRQAKVDAESAEALRSVAAKEEELAARRLSVEIAERRDDAWQAEVKETLKGTWLEDGIAGTGLGSVLDQLSDLSKALQDREAMRTRIDKM
;
A
#
# COMPACT_ATOMS: atom_id res chain seq x y z
N THR A 1 0.92 45.24 -58.24
CA THR A 1 2.09 44.85 -59.05
C THR A 1 1.75 44.67 -60.53
N SER A 2 0.60 44.08 -60.88
CA SER A 2 0.12 43.93 -62.27
C SER A 2 0.04 45.24 -63.09
N SER A 3 -0.39 46.37 -62.51
CA SER A 3 -0.51 47.64 -63.27
C SER A 3 0.83 48.29 -63.63
N ARG A 4 1.91 48.07 -62.86
CA ARG A 4 3.26 48.56 -63.21
C ARG A 4 3.89 47.76 -64.35
N LEU A 5 3.61 46.46 -64.42
CA LEU A 5 4.07 45.58 -65.50
C LEU A 5 3.32 45.82 -66.82
N ALA A 6 2.01 46.04 -66.74
CA ALA A 6 1.21 46.46 -67.90
C ALA A 6 1.63 47.85 -68.38
N ALA A 7 1.93 48.78 -67.47
CA ALA A 7 2.45 50.10 -67.83
C ALA A 7 3.86 50.05 -68.43
N ALA A 8 4.76 49.18 -67.96
CA ALA A 8 6.10 49.01 -68.56
C ALA A 8 6.03 48.36 -69.95
N ARG A 9 5.15 47.36 -70.14
CA ARG A 9 4.88 46.73 -71.46
C ARG A 9 4.21 47.67 -72.46
N ALA A 10 3.39 48.62 -71.98
CA ALA A 10 2.67 49.58 -72.83
C ALA A 10 3.45 50.87 -73.09
N ALA A 11 4.35 51.28 -72.18
CA ALA A 11 5.14 52.51 -72.30
C ALA A 11 6.37 52.33 -73.18
N ALA A 12 6.83 51.09 -73.37
CA ALA A 12 7.94 50.79 -74.23
C ALA A 12 7.52 49.60 -75.12
N ASP A 13 7.29 49.89 -76.39
CA ASP A 13 7.03 48.93 -77.49
C ASP A 13 8.29 48.04 -77.72
N ILE A 14 8.77 47.40 -76.66
CA ILE A 14 9.99 46.60 -76.62
C ILE A 14 9.60 45.18 -76.99
N ALA A 15 10.12 44.69 -78.10
CA ALA A 15 9.97 43.30 -78.49
C ALA A 15 10.51 42.37 -77.38
N ASP A 16 9.64 41.53 -76.83
CA ASP A 16 10.03 40.54 -75.85
C ASP A 16 10.94 39.44 -76.46
N ASP A 17 11.45 38.55 -75.61
CA ASP A 17 12.42 37.54 -76.03
C ASP A 17 11.90 36.61 -77.13
N GLU A 18 10.61 36.32 -77.13
CA GLU A 18 9.97 35.49 -78.14
C GLU A 18 9.82 36.24 -79.46
N THR A 19 9.32 37.48 -79.42
CA THR A 19 9.16 38.34 -80.60
C THR A 19 10.51 38.61 -81.28
N ALA A 20 11.57 38.89 -80.52
CA ALA A 20 12.91 39.08 -81.08
C ALA A 20 13.52 37.77 -81.62
N ALA A 21 13.16 36.61 -81.07
CA ALA A 21 13.59 35.33 -81.63
C ALA A 21 12.86 34.99 -82.93
N VAL A 22 11.59 35.40 -83.09
CA VAL A 22 10.85 35.29 -84.37
C VAL A 22 11.47 36.18 -85.44
N ILE A 23 11.74 37.45 -85.13
CA ILE A 23 12.30 38.41 -86.09
C ILE A 23 13.71 37.99 -86.54
N ARG A 24 14.54 37.43 -85.64
CA ARG A 24 15.83 36.85 -86.02
C ARG A 24 15.69 35.65 -86.95
N ARG A 25 14.71 34.78 -86.71
CA ARG A 25 14.41 33.65 -87.61
C ARG A 25 13.96 34.12 -88.99
N GLU A 26 13.07 35.12 -89.06
CA GLU A 26 12.64 35.72 -90.33
C GLU A 26 13.84 36.28 -91.14
N ARG A 27 14.79 36.95 -90.45
CA ARG A 27 16.03 37.42 -91.07
C ARG A 27 16.90 36.27 -91.57
N ASP A 28 17.09 35.23 -90.74
CA ASP A 28 17.92 34.08 -91.08
C ASP A 28 17.33 33.28 -92.26
N GLU A 29 16.00 33.15 -92.32
CA GLU A 29 15.29 32.56 -93.47
C GLU A 29 15.44 33.41 -94.73
N ALA A 30 15.29 34.74 -94.64
CA ALA A 30 15.51 35.64 -95.78
C ALA A 30 16.96 35.58 -96.29
N TRP A 31 17.93 35.43 -95.39
CA TRP A 31 19.33 35.23 -95.75
C TRP A 31 19.56 33.90 -96.50
N LEU A 32 19.01 32.80 -95.99
CA LEU A 32 19.11 31.50 -96.63
C LEU A 32 18.50 31.51 -98.03
N ASN A 33 17.34 32.16 -98.19
CA ASN A 33 16.67 32.31 -99.48
C ASN A 33 17.49 33.16 -100.45
N HIS A 34 18.08 34.28 -100.00
CA HIS A 34 18.97 35.09 -100.82
C HIS A 34 20.22 34.31 -101.26
N ARG A 35 20.83 33.56 -100.35
CA ARG A 35 22.02 32.76 -100.66
C ARG A 35 21.75 31.66 -101.69
N ALA A 36 20.53 31.14 -101.75
CA ALA A 36 20.13 30.13 -102.73
C ALA A 36 19.90 30.71 -104.13
N ASP A 37 19.24 31.87 -104.21
CA ASP A 37 18.79 32.45 -105.49
C ASP A 37 19.73 33.52 -106.07
N LEU A 38 20.44 34.27 -105.22
CA LEU A 38 21.37 35.36 -105.55
C LEU A 38 20.78 36.44 -106.48
N LYS A 39 19.49 36.74 -106.33
CA LYS A 39 18.76 37.77 -107.11
C LYS A 39 18.60 39.08 -106.33
N ALA A 40 18.43 40.19 -107.05
CA ALA A 40 18.21 41.51 -106.47
C ALA A 40 16.98 41.53 -105.55
N GLU A 41 15.88 40.89 -105.94
CA GLU A 41 14.64 40.85 -105.16
C GLU A 41 14.84 40.14 -103.81
N THR A 42 15.62 39.05 -103.81
CA THR A 42 15.96 38.32 -102.57
C THR A 42 16.94 39.09 -101.69
N ALA A 43 17.80 39.93 -102.28
CA ALA A 43 18.70 40.81 -101.55
C ALA A 43 17.93 41.92 -100.81
N ASP A 44 16.94 42.53 -101.49
CA ASP A 44 16.08 43.56 -100.91
C ASP A 44 15.21 43.01 -99.76
N ALA A 45 14.68 41.80 -99.94
CA ALA A 45 13.92 41.11 -98.90
C ALA A 45 14.77 40.82 -97.64
N PHE A 46 16.02 40.37 -97.84
CA PHE A 46 16.97 40.20 -96.73
C PHE A 46 17.34 41.53 -96.07
N ALA A 47 17.63 42.58 -96.86
CA ALA A 47 17.97 43.90 -96.33
C ALA A 47 16.82 44.50 -95.48
N ALA A 48 15.57 44.31 -95.91
CA ALA A 48 14.41 44.70 -95.14
C ALA A 48 14.27 43.92 -93.82
N ALA A 49 14.49 42.61 -93.84
CA ALA A 49 14.47 41.76 -92.65
C ALA A 49 15.62 42.10 -91.67
N LEU A 50 16.81 42.39 -92.19
CA LEU A 50 17.96 42.84 -91.41
C LEU A 50 17.70 44.19 -90.74
N ALA A 51 17.21 45.18 -91.49
CA ALA A 51 16.85 46.50 -90.95
C ALA A 51 15.71 46.43 -89.91
N LYS A 52 14.84 45.41 -89.98
CA LYS A 52 13.83 45.13 -88.96
C LYS A 52 14.47 44.56 -87.68
N ASP A 53 15.36 43.58 -87.81
CA ASP A 53 16.10 43.00 -86.67
C ASP A 53 16.98 44.03 -85.97
N ASP A 54 17.72 44.86 -86.72
CA ASP A 54 18.60 45.90 -86.16
C ASP A 54 17.83 46.94 -85.34
N ARG A 55 16.66 47.39 -85.83
CA ARG A 55 15.79 48.33 -85.09
C ARG A 55 15.30 47.71 -83.78
N VAL A 56 14.89 46.45 -83.81
CA VAL A 56 14.44 45.71 -82.62
C VAL A 56 15.59 45.46 -81.65
N GLY A 57 16.77 45.12 -82.16
CA GLY A 57 18.00 44.95 -81.38
C GLY A 57 18.41 46.24 -80.67
N ALA A 58 18.39 47.37 -81.37
CA ALA A 58 18.70 48.68 -80.80
C ALA A 58 17.70 49.09 -79.69
N GLY A 59 16.41 48.86 -79.91
CA GLY A 59 15.38 49.09 -78.89
C GLY A 59 15.59 48.23 -77.64
N ARG A 60 15.86 46.93 -77.82
CA ARG A 60 16.14 46.02 -76.70
C ARG A 60 17.42 46.37 -75.94
N LEU A 61 18.44 46.88 -76.63
CA LEU A 61 19.69 47.32 -76.00
C LEU A 61 19.48 48.59 -75.18
N ALA A 62 18.70 49.55 -75.70
CA ALA A 62 18.35 50.78 -74.99
C ALA A 62 17.56 50.50 -73.69
N HIS A 63 16.75 49.45 -73.68
CA HIS A 63 15.91 49.05 -72.55
C HIS A 63 16.37 47.74 -71.87
N ALA A 64 17.67 47.44 -71.90
CA ALA A 64 18.20 46.16 -71.39
C ALA A 64 17.92 45.93 -69.89
N GLY A 65 17.94 46.99 -69.08
CA GLY A 65 17.63 46.92 -67.64
C GLY A 65 16.16 46.55 -67.37
N GLU A 66 15.22 47.18 -68.09
CA GLU A 66 13.79 46.89 -68.00
C GLU A 66 13.48 45.45 -68.43
N LEU A 67 14.15 44.96 -69.49
CA LEU A 67 14.03 43.56 -69.92
C LEU A 67 14.57 42.57 -68.88
N ALA A 68 15.67 42.91 -68.19
CA ALA A 68 16.22 42.09 -67.11
C ALA A 68 15.25 42.03 -65.92
N ASP A 69 14.66 43.16 -65.53
CA ASP A 69 13.64 43.22 -64.47
C ASP A 69 12.39 42.42 -64.85
N LEU A 70 11.92 42.54 -66.10
CA LEU A 70 10.80 41.75 -66.61
C LEU A 70 11.07 40.25 -66.55
N ARG A 71 12.28 39.81 -66.92
CA ARG A 71 12.71 38.40 -66.80
C ARG A 71 12.74 37.95 -65.35
N ALA A 72 13.34 38.76 -64.47
CA ALA A 72 13.42 38.44 -63.04
C ALA A 72 12.02 38.34 -62.40
N ILE A 73 11.09 39.21 -62.79
CA ILE A 73 9.70 39.16 -62.33
C ILE A 73 8.98 37.91 -62.87
N LYS A 74 9.11 37.60 -64.16
CA LYS A 74 8.51 36.40 -64.76
C LYS A 74 9.04 35.13 -64.08
N GLN A 75 10.35 35.06 -63.84
CA GLN A 75 10.98 33.94 -63.15
C GLN A 75 10.45 33.80 -61.71
N LYS A 76 10.42 34.89 -60.94
CA LYS A 76 9.87 34.90 -59.58
C LYS A 76 8.38 34.52 -59.55
N ALA A 77 7.60 34.96 -60.54
CA ALA A 77 6.20 34.58 -60.64
C ALA A 77 6.04 33.07 -60.86
N ALA A 78 6.83 32.50 -61.78
CA ALA A 78 6.84 31.06 -62.03
C ALA A 78 7.30 30.25 -60.80
N GLU A 79 8.31 30.74 -60.06
CA GLU A 79 8.76 30.11 -58.81
C GLU A 79 7.67 30.13 -57.72
N ILE A 80 6.98 31.26 -57.56
CA ILE A 80 5.88 31.38 -56.59
C ILE A 80 4.70 30.48 -56.99
N GLU A 81 4.38 30.40 -58.29
CA GLU A 81 3.32 29.53 -58.80
C GLU A 81 3.63 28.06 -58.54
N ALA A 82 4.83 27.60 -58.88
CA ALA A 82 5.27 26.24 -58.59
C ALA A 82 5.29 25.93 -57.08
N ALA A 83 5.71 26.90 -56.25
CA ALA A 83 5.66 26.75 -54.79
C ALA A 83 4.22 26.67 -54.26
N ALA A 84 3.29 27.46 -54.80
CA ALA A 84 1.88 27.44 -54.43
C ALA A 84 1.21 26.12 -54.83
N GLU A 85 1.49 25.61 -56.03
CA GLU A 85 1.04 24.29 -56.48
C GLU A 85 1.55 23.19 -55.55
N HIS A 86 2.84 23.23 -55.19
CA HIS A 86 3.43 22.26 -54.29
C HIS A 86 2.75 22.25 -52.91
N VAL A 87 2.52 23.43 -52.32
CA VAL A 87 1.83 23.56 -51.03
C VAL A 87 0.38 23.07 -51.13
N SER A 88 -0.31 23.35 -52.24
CA SER A 88 -1.68 22.86 -52.48
C SER A 88 -1.73 21.33 -52.54
N CYS A 89 -0.77 20.70 -53.24
CA CYS A 89 -0.63 19.23 -53.24
C CYS A 89 -0.31 18.67 -51.85
N GLN A 90 0.49 19.37 -51.03
CA GLN A 90 0.75 18.96 -49.66
C GLN A 90 -0.50 19.05 -48.77
N LEU A 91 -1.28 20.14 -48.89
CA LEU A 91 -2.50 20.34 -48.11
C LEU A 91 -3.57 19.30 -48.44
N THR A 92 -3.76 18.99 -49.72
CA THR A 92 -4.67 17.92 -50.16
C THR A 92 -4.22 16.56 -49.61
N GLY A 93 -2.93 16.23 -49.70
CA GLY A 93 -2.40 14.99 -49.12
C GLY A 93 -2.44 14.92 -47.58
N VAL A 94 -2.45 16.06 -46.87
CA VAL A 94 -2.71 16.10 -45.42
C VAL A 94 -4.19 15.86 -45.12
N ALA A 95 -5.09 16.50 -45.86
CA ALA A 95 -6.54 16.35 -45.70
C ALA A 95 -6.99 14.91 -45.93
N GLU A 96 -6.49 14.25 -46.99
CA GLU A 96 -6.78 12.84 -47.27
C GLU A 96 -6.32 11.92 -46.13
N ARG A 97 -5.10 12.14 -45.60
CA ARG A 97 -4.60 11.36 -44.46
C ARG A 97 -5.43 11.60 -43.18
N ALA A 98 -5.87 12.82 -42.94
CA ALA A 98 -6.71 13.15 -41.80
C ALA A 98 -8.08 12.45 -41.90
N GLU A 99 -8.70 12.43 -43.09
CA GLU A 99 -9.95 11.70 -43.34
C GLU A 99 -9.77 10.18 -43.18
N MET A 100 -8.67 9.62 -43.69
CA MET A 100 -8.36 8.20 -43.50
C MET A 100 -8.20 7.84 -42.01
N ALA A 101 -7.45 8.65 -41.26
CA ALA A 101 -7.27 8.45 -39.82
C ALA A 101 -8.59 8.61 -39.06
N SER A 102 -9.42 9.59 -39.41
CA SER A 102 -10.77 9.79 -38.87
C SER A 102 -11.65 8.56 -39.08
N ALA A 103 -11.68 8.04 -40.31
CA ALA A 103 -12.47 6.86 -40.66
C ALA A 103 -11.98 5.62 -39.89
N GLU A 104 -10.67 5.45 -39.74
CA GLU A 104 -10.10 4.36 -38.95
C GLU A 104 -10.49 4.44 -37.47
N ILE A 105 -10.33 5.61 -36.85
CA ILE A 105 -10.73 5.86 -35.46
C ILE A 105 -12.21 5.56 -35.28
N LYS A 106 -13.08 6.09 -36.14
CA LYS A 106 -14.54 5.84 -36.08
C LYS A 106 -14.90 4.37 -36.24
N ARG A 107 -14.22 3.66 -37.14
CA ARG A 107 -14.41 2.22 -37.35
C ARG A 107 -14.02 1.43 -36.10
N MET A 108 -12.88 1.75 -35.49
CA MET A 108 -12.41 1.06 -34.27
C MET A 108 -13.29 1.39 -33.07
N ALA A 109 -13.65 2.66 -32.89
CA ALA A 109 -14.54 3.13 -31.83
C ALA A 109 -15.93 2.50 -31.92
N GLY A 110 -16.43 2.21 -33.14
CA GLY A 110 -17.75 1.62 -33.35
C GLY A 110 -17.97 0.24 -32.71
N ALA A 111 -16.91 -0.47 -32.33
CA ALA A 111 -17.03 -1.71 -31.55
C ALA A 111 -17.30 -1.46 -30.05
N LEU A 112 -17.00 -0.26 -29.55
CA LEU A 112 -17.05 0.10 -28.13
C LEU A 112 -18.12 1.15 -27.83
N LEU A 113 -18.42 2.02 -28.79
CA LEU A 113 -19.32 3.16 -28.68
C LEU A 113 -20.39 3.07 -29.78
N GLU A 114 -21.64 3.29 -29.41
CA GLU A 114 -22.75 3.40 -30.37
C GLU A 114 -22.68 4.77 -31.09
N ASP A 115 -23.12 4.83 -32.35
CA ASP A 115 -23.22 6.06 -33.17
C ASP A 115 -21.92 6.87 -33.40
N CYS A 116 -20.79 6.17 -33.62
CA CYS A 116 -19.49 6.81 -33.88
C CYS A 116 -19.41 7.60 -35.21
N GLN A 117 -20.27 7.31 -36.18
CA GLN A 117 -20.13 7.84 -37.54
C GLN A 117 -20.46 9.34 -37.61
N ALA A 118 -21.46 9.78 -36.84
CA ALA A 118 -21.96 11.16 -36.84
C ALA A 118 -21.19 12.09 -35.88
N GLN A 119 -20.36 11.55 -34.99
CA GLN A 119 -19.71 12.33 -33.95
C GLN A 119 -18.40 13.00 -34.43
N PRO A 120 -18.06 14.17 -33.88
CA PRO A 120 -16.72 14.76 -34.01
C PRO A 120 -15.65 13.85 -33.39
N ILE A 121 -14.46 13.80 -33.98
CA ILE A 121 -13.35 12.95 -33.51
C ILE A 121 -12.94 13.32 -32.08
N ASP A 122 -12.85 14.61 -31.75
CA ASP A 122 -12.44 15.06 -30.42
C ASP A 122 -13.37 14.54 -29.32
N LEU A 123 -14.68 14.48 -29.61
CA LEU A 123 -15.67 13.92 -28.70
C LEU A 123 -15.49 12.40 -28.56
N LEU A 124 -15.23 11.70 -29.67
CA LEU A 124 -14.98 10.25 -29.64
C LEU A 124 -13.73 9.90 -28.85
N ILE A 125 -12.66 10.70 -28.96
CA ILE A 125 -11.44 10.51 -28.18
C ILE A 125 -11.75 10.65 -26.68
N ALA A 126 -12.44 11.71 -26.28
CA ALA A 126 -12.81 11.92 -24.88
C ALA A 126 -13.69 10.77 -24.33
N LEU A 127 -14.66 10.30 -25.12
CA LEU A 127 -15.50 9.15 -24.74
C LEU A 127 -14.70 7.85 -24.63
N LEU A 128 -13.73 7.61 -25.52
CA LEU A 128 -12.84 6.45 -25.43
C LEU A 128 -11.99 6.51 -24.17
N GLU A 129 -11.41 7.66 -23.85
CA GLU A 129 -10.63 7.85 -22.62
C GLU A 129 -11.46 7.61 -21.36
N GLU A 130 -12.69 8.14 -21.32
CA GLU A 130 -13.63 7.90 -20.22
C GLU A 130 -13.95 6.40 -20.08
N ARG A 131 -14.25 5.72 -21.19
CA ARG A 131 -14.54 4.27 -21.16
C ARG A 131 -13.33 3.44 -20.75
N LEU A 132 -12.13 3.82 -21.17
CA LEU A 132 -10.89 3.16 -20.76
C LEU A 132 -10.62 3.36 -19.26
N SER A 133 -10.85 4.57 -18.73
CA SER A 133 -10.75 4.85 -17.30
C SER A 133 -11.77 4.03 -16.50
N ALA A 134 -13.04 4.07 -16.90
CA ALA A 134 -14.10 3.30 -16.24
C ALA A 134 -13.83 1.78 -16.27
N ARG A 135 -13.24 1.27 -17.37
CA ARG A 135 -12.80 -0.13 -17.45
C ARG A 135 -11.66 -0.43 -16.48
N ALA A 136 -10.69 0.47 -16.34
CA ALA A 136 -9.59 0.30 -15.39
C ALA A 136 -10.12 0.27 -13.94
N ASP A 137 -11.02 1.18 -13.59
CA ASP A 137 -11.67 1.23 -12.28
C ASP A 137 -12.47 -0.03 -12.00
N ALA A 138 -13.23 -0.54 -12.98
CA ALA A 138 -13.99 -1.77 -12.85
C ALA A 138 -13.10 -3.01 -12.65
N LEU A 139 -11.95 -3.08 -13.33
CA LEU A 139 -10.99 -4.16 -13.14
C LEU A 139 -10.34 -4.11 -11.75
N ALA A 140 -9.95 -2.92 -11.29
CA ALA A 140 -9.41 -2.74 -9.93
C ALA A 140 -10.44 -3.15 -8.86
N ALA A 141 -11.70 -2.72 -9.02
CA ALA A 141 -12.78 -3.13 -8.13
C ALA A 141 -13.02 -4.64 -8.15
N TRP A 142 -12.88 -5.28 -9.31
CA TRP A 142 -12.99 -6.74 -9.41
C TRP A 142 -11.86 -7.46 -8.66
N ASP A 143 -10.62 -6.98 -8.80
CA ASP A 143 -9.48 -7.51 -8.04
C ASP A 143 -9.70 -7.36 -6.52
N ASP A 144 -10.23 -6.21 -6.07
CA ASP A 144 -10.58 -5.97 -4.67
C ASP A 144 -11.66 -6.93 -4.16
N ILE A 145 -12.68 -7.21 -4.99
CA ILE A 145 -13.73 -8.20 -4.67
C ILE A 145 -13.12 -9.59 -4.51
N MET A 146 -12.22 -9.99 -5.41
CA MET A 146 -11.55 -11.28 -5.33
C MET A 146 -10.70 -11.40 -4.05
N LEU A 147 -9.96 -10.34 -3.71
CA LEU A 147 -9.18 -10.28 -2.46
C LEU A 147 -10.07 -10.32 -1.22
N ALA A 148 -11.21 -9.61 -1.24
CA ALA A 148 -12.18 -9.64 -0.16
C ALA A 148 -12.80 -11.03 0.00
N GLY A 149 -13.15 -11.70 -1.11
CA GLY A 149 -13.62 -13.09 -1.11
C GLY A 149 -12.62 -14.04 -0.44
N ALA A 150 -11.35 -13.99 -0.84
CA ALA A 150 -10.29 -14.80 -0.22
C ALA A 150 -10.03 -14.46 1.26
N ARG A 151 -10.33 -13.23 1.70
CA ARG A 151 -10.29 -12.87 3.14
C ARG A 151 -11.47 -13.47 3.90
N ILE A 152 -12.67 -13.44 3.32
CA ILE A 152 -13.89 -14.03 3.92
C ILE A 152 -13.72 -15.54 4.05
N GLU A 153 -13.22 -16.23 3.02
CA GLU A 153 -12.96 -17.68 3.07
C GLU A 153 -11.95 -18.03 4.17
N ARG A 154 -10.85 -17.28 4.29
CA ARG A 154 -9.89 -17.49 5.38
C ARG A 154 -10.49 -17.22 6.75
N ALA A 155 -11.26 -16.14 6.91
CA ALA A 155 -11.89 -15.79 8.18
C ALA A 155 -12.95 -16.82 8.59
N THR A 156 -13.72 -17.35 7.64
CA THR A 156 -14.71 -18.41 7.89
C THR A 156 -14.03 -19.72 8.24
N ALA A 157 -12.99 -20.14 7.53
CA ALA A 157 -12.21 -21.33 7.87
C ALA A 157 -11.56 -21.23 9.27
N GLU A 158 -11.03 -20.05 9.61
CA GLU A 158 -10.46 -19.80 10.94
C GLU A 158 -11.53 -19.83 12.03
N ARG A 159 -12.70 -19.24 11.77
CA ARG A 159 -13.85 -19.31 12.69
C ARG A 159 -14.27 -20.75 12.95
N GLU A 160 -14.40 -21.58 11.91
CA GLU A 160 -14.74 -23.00 12.06
C GLU A 160 -13.66 -23.76 12.84
N ARG A 161 -12.38 -23.47 12.59
CA ARG A 161 -11.26 -24.08 13.32
C ARG A 161 -11.32 -23.74 14.81
N ILE A 162 -11.56 -22.47 15.14
CA ILE A 162 -11.71 -22.00 16.54
C ILE A 162 -12.93 -22.63 17.18
N HIS A 163 -14.07 -22.66 16.48
CA HIS A 163 -15.31 -23.28 16.95
C HIS A 163 -15.11 -24.75 17.31
N LEU A 164 -14.57 -25.54 16.38
CA LEU A 164 -14.29 -26.96 16.61
C LEU A 164 -13.29 -27.18 17.75
N GLY A 165 -12.23 -26.37 17.82
CA GLY A 165 -11.21 -26.46 18.87
C GLY A 165 -11.79 -26.18 20.25
N LEU A 166 -12.55 -25.08 20.38
CA LEU A 166 -13.18 -24.70 21.64
C LEU A 166 -14.29 -25.69 22.05
N ALA A 167 -15.06 -26.18 21.09
CA ALA A 167 -16.10 -27.19 21.33
C ALA A 167 -15.48 -28.49 21.85
N SER A 168 -14.34 -28.90 21.29
CA SER A 168 -13.59 -30.06 21.77
C SER A 168 -13.07 -29.84 23.19
N ALA A 169 -12.49 -28.67 23.48
CA ALA A 169 -11.95 -28.35 24.80
C ALA A 169 -13.04 -28.33 25.88
N LEU A 170 -14.14 -27.63 25.65
CA LEU A 170 -15.28 -27.57 26.59
C LEU A 170 -15.90 -28.95 26.83
N ARG A 171 -16.07 -29.78 25.78
CA ARG A 171 -16.54 -31.16 25.94
C ARG A 171 -15.58 -32.03 26.74
N SER A 172 -14.27 -31.85 26.60
CA SER A 172 -13.27 -32.61 27.37
C SER A 172 -13.37 -32.35 28.88
N VAL A 173 -13.91 -31.19 29.26
CA VAL A 173 -14.13 -30.75 30.65
C VAL A 173 -15.57 -31.04 31.11
N GLY A 174 -16.41 -31.63 30.24
CA GLY A 174 -17.78 -32.01 30.57
C GLY A 174 -18.81 -30.88 30.47
N ILE A 175 -18.49 -29.78 29.80
CA ILE A 175 -19.44 -28.70 29.53
C ILE A 175 -20.24 -29.07 28.26
N PRO A 176 -21.56 -29.30 28.37
CA PRO A 176 -22.39 -29.58 27.21
C PRO A 176 -22.52 -28.32 26.36
N LEU A 177 -22.54 -28.51 25.04
CA LEU A 177 -22.72 -27.46 24.05
C LEU A 177 -23.92 -27.81 23.18
N GLU A 178 -24.71 -26.81 22.85
CA GLU A 178 -25.82 -26.97 21.90
C GLU A 178 -25.31 -26.98 20.46
N ALA A 179 -26.03 -27.66 19.57
CA ALA A 179 -25.75 -27.62 18.14
C ALA A 179 -26.09 -26.21 17.63
N ASP A 180 -25.07 -25.48 17.14
CA ASP A 180 -25.12 -24.07 16.69
C ASP A 180 -24.83 -23.00 17.76
N GLU A 181 -24.18 -23.40 18.87
CA GLU A 181 -23.70 -22.40 19.83
C GLU A 181 -22.61 -21.51 19.23
N THR A 182 -22.79 -20.19 19.34
CA THR A 182 -21.85 -19.22 18.77
C THR A 182 -20.50 -19.25 19.49
N VAL A 183 -19.39 -18.98 18.78
CA VAL A 183 -18.04 -18.93 19.37
C VAL A 183 -17.99 -18.01 20.60
N GLN A 184 -18.72 -16.89 20.59
CA GLN A 184 -18.76 -15.96 21.70
C GLN A 184 -19.43 -16.52 22.95
N ALA A 185 -20.54 -17.26 22.79
CA ALA A 185 -21.17 -17.97 23.92
C ALA A 185 -20.24 -19.02 24.52
N MET A 186 -19.51 -19.76 23.66
CA MET A 186 -18.53 -20.75 24.09
C MET A 186 -17.37 -20.13 24.86
N VAL A 187 -16.89 -18.95 24.47
CA VAL A 187 -15.85 -18.21 25.20
C VAL A 187 -16.35 -17.82 26.59
N VAL A 188 -17.58 -17.31 26.70
CA VAL A 188 -18.18 -16.97 28.00
C VAL A 188 -18.31 -18.21 28.90
N ALA A 189 -18.70 -19.35 28.34
CA ALA A 189 -18.77 -20.61 29.09
C ALA A 189 -17.37 -21.06 29.56
N ALA A 190 -16.34 -20.90 28.72
CA ALA A 190 -14.95 -21.20 29.07
C ALA A 190 -14.46 -20.28 30.20
N ASP A 191 -14.71 -18.97 30.12
CA ASP A 191 -14.30 -18.00 31.13
C ASP A 191 -14.95 -18.30 32.49
N LEU A 192 -16.26 -18.57 32.50
CA LEU A 192 -16.97 -18.95 33.72
C LEU A 192 -16.42 -20.24 34.35
N PHE A 193 -16.05 -21.21 33.50
CA PHE A 193 -15.42 -22.43 33.96
C PHE A 193 -14.04 -22.16 34.57
N LEU A 194 -13.20 -21.37 33.90
CA LEU A 194 -11.86 -21.02 34.37
C LEU A 194 -11.93 -20.24 35.70
N ASP A 195 -12.86 -19.31 35.84
CA ASP A 195 -13.09 -18.56 37.08
C ASP A 195 -13.50 -19.49 38.23
N ARG A 196 -14.37 -20.48 37.95
CA ARG A 196 -14.76 -21.48 38.94
C ARG A 196 -13.58 -22.37 39.31
N GLN A 197 -12.80 -22.82 38.34
CA GLN A 197 -11.64 -23.67 38.57
C GLN A 197 -10.58 -22.94 39.42
N ALA A 198 -10.32 -21.65 39.12
CA ALA A 198 -9.39 -20.84 39.88
C ALA A 198 -9.78 -20.71 41.37
N LYS A 199 -11.08 -20.61 41.66
CA LYS A 199 -11.59 -20.62 43.05
C LYS A 199 -11.35 -21.97 43.73
N VAL A 200 -11.68 -23.07 43.06
CA VAL A 200 -11.46 -24.43 43.60
C VAL A 200 -9.97 -24.68 43.86
N ASP A 201 -9.10 -24.26 42.95
CA ASP A 201 -7.65 -24.41 43.09
C ASP A 201 -7.13 -23.58 44.27
N ALA A 202 -7.65 -22.36 44.46
CA ALA A 202 -7.29 -21.51 45.59
C ALA A 202 -7.73 -22.12 46.94
N GLU A 203 -8.97 -22.63 47.02
CA GLU A 203 -9.50 -23.33 48.20
C GLU A 203 -8.70 -24.59 48.51
N SER A 204 -8.36 -25.40 47.50
CA SER A 204 -7.54 -26.59 47.64
C SER A 204 -6.13 -26.24 48.15
N ALA A 205 -5.51 -25.21 47.59
CA ALA A 205 -4.20 -24.74 48.02
C ALA A 205 -4.24 -24.23 49.48
N GLU A 206 -5.31 -23.56 49.90
CA GLU A 206 -5.49 -23.14 51.29
C GLU A 206 -5.70 -24.33 52.23
N ALA A 207 -6.53 -25.30 51.85
CA ALA A 207 -6.74 -26.52 52.62
C ALA A 207 -5.43 -27.29 52.82
N LEU A 208 -4.62 -27.43 51.77
CA LEU A 208 -3.29 -28.07 51.86
C LEU A 208 -2.35 -27.32 52.81
N ARG A 209 -2.32 -25.97 52.75
CA ARG A 209 -1.54 -25.15 53.69
C ARG A 209 -2.01 -25.33 55.13
N SER A 210 -3.32 -25.39 55.35
CA SER A 210 -3.91 -25.59 56.68
C SER A 210 -3.55 -26.96 57.25
N VAL A 211 -3.62 -28.02 56.43
CA VAL A 211 -3.19 -29.37 56.83
C VAL A 211 -1.72 -29.38 57.21
N ALA A 212 -0.84 -28.82 56.38
CA ALA A 212 0.59 -28.74 56.67
C ALA A 212 0.86 -28.02 58.01
N ALA A 213 0.21 -26.88 58.26
CA ALA A 213 0.34 -26.15 59.52
C ALA A 213 -0.14 -26.97 60.74
N LYS A 214 -1.22 -27.76 60.58
CA LYS A 214 -1.72 -28.64 61.64
C LYS A 214 -0.82 -29.84 61.90
N GLU A 215 -0.19 -30.40 60.87
CA GLU A 215 0.81 -31.46 61.00
C GLU A 215 2.06 -30.95 61.74
N GLU A 216 2.54 -29.74 61.42
CA GLU A 216 3.63 -29.09 62.16
C GLU A 216 3.26 -28.86 63.64
N GLU A 217 2.06 -28.34 63.91
CA GLU A 217 1.56 -28.14 65.28
C GLU A 217 1.48 -29.47 66.05
N LEU A 218 0.99 -30.54 65.40
CA LEU A 218 0.93 -31.88 65.97
C LEU A 218 2.32 -32.43 66.28
N ALA A 219 3.29 -32.27 65.36
CA ALA A 219 4.67 -32.69 65.55
C ALA A 219 5.32 -31.96 66.73
N ALA A 220 5.13 -30.64 66.83
CA ALA A 220 5.59 -29.85 67.96
C ALA A 220 4.97 -30.30 69.29
N ARG A 221 3.66 -30.61 69.31
CA ARG A 221 2.99 -31.14 70.50
C ARG A 221 3.50 -32.52 70.90
N ARG A 222 3.72 -33.43 69.94
CA ARG A 222 4.29 -34.75 70.20
C ARG A 222 5.69 -34.64 70.80
N LEU A 223 6.53 -33.77 70.26
CA LEU A 223 7.86 -33.51 70.82
C LEU A 223 7.78 -32.96 72.25
N SER A 224 6.86 -32.02 72.51
CA SER A 224 6.64 -31.48 73.86
C SER A 224 6.21 -32.56 74.85
N VAL A 225 5.31 -33.46 74.45
CA VAL A 225 4.89 -34.61 75.26
C VAL A 225 6.08 -35.53 75.54
N GLU A 226 6.87 -35.90 74.53
CA GLU A 226 8.05 -36.75 74.70
C GLU A 226 9.09 -36.12 75.66
N ILE A 227 9.28 -34.80 75.58
CA ILE A 227 10.14 -34.06 76.51
C ILE A 227 9.55 -34.09 77.94
N ALA A 228 8.24 -33.90 78.09
CA ALA A 228 7.56 -33.94 79.38
C ALA A 228 7.62 -35.33 80.02
N GLU A 229 7.38 -36.39 79.24
CA GLU A 229 7.49 -37.79 79.67
C GLU A 229 8.92 -38.10 80.15
N ARG A 230 9.95 -37.73 79.37
CA ARG A 230 11.35 -37.88 79.80
C ARG A 230 11.67 -37.11 81.09
N ARG A 231 11.09 -35.91 81.25
CA ARG A 231 11.30 -35.09 82.45
C ARG A 231 10.61 -35.70 83.67
N ASP A 232 9.41 -36.25 83.50
CA ASP A 232 8.68 -36.97 84.55
C ASP A 232 9.43 -38.23 84.96
N ASP A 233 9.86 -39.06 84.01
CA ASP A 233 10.69 -40.25 84.27
C ASP A 233 11.97 -39.89 85.05
N ALA A 234 12.66 -38.83 84.64
CA ALA A 234 13.85 -38.34 85.33
C ALA A 234 13.53 -37.84 86.75
N TRP A 235 12.42 -37.14 86.94
CA TRP A 235 11.97 -36.66 88.25
C TRP A 235 11.59 -37.83 89.17
N GLN A 236 10.83 -38.82 88.66
CA GLN A 236 10.49 -40.04 89.40
C GLN A 236 11.75 -40.80 89.85
N ALA A 237 12.75 -40.91 88.97
CA ALA A 237 14.02 -41.53 89.29
C ALA A 237 14.79 -40.74 90.38
N GLU A 238 14.85 -39.42 90.26
CA GLU A 238 15.49 -38.53 91.26
C GLU A 238 14.80 -38.61 92.63
N VAL A 239 13.47 -38.58 92.65
CA VAL A 239 12.67 -38.76 93.87
C VAL A 239 12.92 -40.13 94.48
N LYS A 240 12.88 -41.21 93.68
CA LYS A 240 13.13 -42.57 94.17
C LYS A 240 14.53 -42.71 94.76
N GLU A 241 15.56 -42.16 94.13
CA GLU A 241 16.92 -42.19 94.67
C GLU A 241 17.04 -41.34 95.95
N THR A 242 16.34 -40.20 96.03
CA THR A 242 16.33 -39.36 97.24
C THR A 242 15.62 -40.05 98.42
N LEU A 243 14.56 -40.81 98.15
CA LEU A 243 13.80 -41.56 99.17
C LEU A 243 14.49 -42.87 99.59
N LYS A 244 15.52 -43.30 98.89
CA LYS A 244 16.28 -44.53 99.17
C LYS A 244 16.99 -44.45 100.52
N GLY A 245 16.87 -45.48 101.34
CA GLY A 245 17.37 -45.49 102.72
C GLY A 245 16.53 -44.68 103.70
N THR A 246 15.40 -44.11 103.26
CA THR A 246 14.39 -43.51 104.16
C THR A 246 13.25 -44.50 104.43
N TRP A 247 12.43 -44.25 105.45
CA TRP A 247 11.25 -45.07 105.76
C TRP A 247 10.16 -45.05 104.66
N LEU A 248 10.35 -44.26 103.60
CA LEU A 248 9.47 -44.11 102.44
C LEU A 248 10.00 -44.81 101.18
N GLU A 249 11.04 -45.63 101.30
CA GLU A 249 11.74 -46.28 100.18
C GLU A 249 10.83 -47.21 99.34
N ASP A 250 9.90 -47.92 99.98
CA ASP A 250 8.91 -48.79 99.29
C ASP A 250 7.74 -47.99 98.66
N GLY A 251 7.82 -46.66 98.73
CA GLY A 251 6.84 -45.74 98.17
C GLY A 251 5.59 -45.57 99.04
N ILE A 252 4.90 -44.45 98.80
CA ILE A 252 3.52 -44.26 99.25
C ILE A 252 2.64 -44.78 98.12
N ALA A 253 1.82 -45.80 98.36
CA ALA A 253 0.92 -46.31 97.34
C ALA A 253 -0.09 -45.21 96.92
N GLY A 254 0.04 -44.72 95.68
CA GLY A 254 -0.88 -43.78 95.04
C GLY A 254 -0.38 -42.33 94.95
N THR A 255 -1.24 -41.44 94.43
CA THR A 255 -1.05 -39.98 94.25
C THR A 255 -0.89 -39.18 95.56
N GLY A 256 -0.30 -39.78 96.60
CA GLY A 256 -0.23 -39.25 97.95
C GLY A 256 1.03 -38.45 98.27
N LEU A 257 2.08 -38.48 97.44
CA LEU A 257 3.34 -37.79 97.73
C LEU A 257 3.16 -36.27 97.87
N GLY A 258 2.34 -35.65 97.00
CA GLY A 258 2.03 -34.21 97.10
C GLY A 258 1.33 -33.86 98.41
N SER A 259 0.34 -34.66 98.81
CA SER A 259 -0.36 -34.48 100.08
C SER A 259 0.56 -34.68 101.30
N VAL A 260 1.57 -35.56 101.22
CA VAL A 260 2.54 -35.77 102.32
C VAL A 260 3.56 -34.64 102.38
N LEU A 261 4.00 -34.10 101.24
CA LEU A 261 4.87 -32.92 101.19
C LEU A 261 4.15 -31.66 101.70
N ASP A 262 2.86 -31.51 101.39
CA ASP A 262 2.01 -30.44 101.94
C ASP A 262 1.92 -30.57 103.48
N GLN A 263 1.68 -31.78 103.99
CA GLN A 263 1.63 -32.04 105.44
C GLN A 263 2.98 -31.84 106.14
N LEU A 264 4.11 -32.18 105.50
CA LEU A 264 5.45 -31.89 106.02
C LEU A 264 5.75 -30.38 106.04
N SER A 265 5.26 -29.66 105.04
CA SER A 265 5.36 -28.20 104.98
C SER A 265 4.56 -27.55 106.12
N ASP A 266 3.33 -28.03 106.35
CA ASP A 266 2.49 -27.61 107.48
C ASP A 266 3.13 -27.94 108.84
N LEU A 267 3.75 -29.13 108.97
CA LEU A 267 4.47 -29.52 110.19
C LEU A 267 5.71 -28.65 110.44
N SER A 268 6.50 -28.37 109.40
CA SER A 268 7.65 -27.46 109.48
C SER A 268 7.20 -26.07 109.94
N LYS A 269 6.09 -25.56 109.39
CA LYS A 269 5.51 -24.28 109.77
C LYS A 269 5.05 -24.29 111.23
N ALA A 270 4.36 -25.35 111.67
CA ALA A 270 3.94 -25.51 113.06
C ALA A 270 5.14 -25.61 114.04
N LEU A 271 6.26 -26.21 113.63
CA LEU A 271 7.49 -26.26 114.43
C LEU A 271 8.15 -24.88 114.53
N GLN A 272 8.21 -24.11 113.43
CA GLN A 272 8.69 -22.72 113.44
C GLN A 272 7.82 -21.84 114.36
N ASP A 273 6.50 -22.00 114.31
CA ASP A 273 5.57 -21.28 115.19
C ASP A 273 5.79 -21.65 116.68
N ARG A 274 6.08 -22.93 116.97
CA ARG A 274 6.42 -23.40 118.33
C ARG A 274 7.74 -22.81 118.81
N GLU A 275 8.74 -22.72 117.95
CA GLU A 275 10.06 -22.17 118.27
C GLU A 275 10.01 -20.65 118.46
N ALA A 276 9.22 -19.96 117.63
CA ALA A 276 8.87 -18.55 117.83
C ALA A 276 8.16 -18.33 119.17
N MET A 277 7.25 -19.23 119.57
CA MET A 277 6.61 -19.18 120.90
C MET A 277 7.60 -19.43 122.05
N ARG A 278 8.51 -20.40 121.94
CA ARG A 278 9.58 -20.62 122.92
C ARG A 278 10.49 -19.40 123.07
N THR A 279 10.87 -18.79 121.96
CA THR A 279 11.69 -17.57 121.96
C THR A 279 10.95 -16.38 122.57
N ARG A 280 9.61 -16.35 122.49
CA ARG A 280 8.77 -15.35 123.19
C ARG A 280 8.66 -15.64 124.69
N ILE A 281 8.63 -16.91 125.10
CA ILE A 281 8.63 -17.32 126.51
C ILE A 281 9.99 -17.01 127.16
N ASP A 282 11.12 -17.28 126.49
CA ASP A 282 12.46 -16.97 127.01
C ASP A 282 12.79 -15.47 127.06
N LYS A 283 11.96 -14.62 126.43
CA LYS A 283 12.05 -13.16 126.46
C LYS A 283 11.12 -12.49 127.49
N MET A 284 10.29 -13.28 128.19
CA MET A 284 9.47 -12.83 129.33
C MET A 284 10.13 -13.22 130.65
#